data_AF-A0A3N5V0Q9-F1
#
_entry.id   AF-A0A3N5V0Q9-F1
#
_cell.length_a   1.000
_cell.length_b   1.000
_cell.length_c   1.000
_cell.angle_alpha   90.00
_cell.angle_beta   90.00
_cell.angle_gamma   90.00
#
_symmetry.space_group_name_H-M   'P 1'
#
loop_
_entity.id
_entity.type
_entity.pdbx_description
1 polymer ?
#
loop_
_entity_poly.entity_id
_entity_poly.type
_entity_poly.pdbx_seq_one_letter_code
_entity_poly.pdbx_strand_id
1 'polypeptide(L)'
;MMSVVYLFWMFVIIFGLIGWMRGWAKELLVSFSVILALALNHVLRRYIPLAQGLPETDISLFWVRTIILLVLVYFGYQTVISIPHLASRAVRERLQDTLFGAILGAINGYLVAGTVLFYMHIADYPFENVISKPADPTLLQTVNQMMLYMPPQLLGEPGVYFAIIIAFVFVLVVYI
;
A
#
# COMPACT_ATOMS: atom_id res chain seq x y z
N MET A 1 -22.91 10.84 4.28
CA MET A 1 -21.85 9.94 3.76
C MET A 1 -20.54 10.70 3.80
N MET A 2 -19.46 10.12 4.33
CA MET A 2 -18.14 10.78 4.35
C MET A 2 -17.50 10.69 2.96
N SER A 3 -16.88 11.76 2.47
CA SER A 3 -16.20 11.72 1.16
C SER A 3 -14.99 10.79 1.19
N VAL A 4 -14.78 10.06 0.09
CA VAL A 4 -13.68 9.12 -0.13
C VAL A 4 -12.32 9.78 0.07
N VAL A 5 -12.20 11.08 -0.23
CA VAL A 5 -10.98 11.86 -0.04
C VAL A 5 -10.65 12.00 1.45
N TYR A 6 -11.64 12.30 2.29
CA TYR A 6 -11.43 12.37 3.74
C TYR A 6 -11.13 11.01 4.34
N LEU A 7 -11.83 9.96 3.89
CA LEU A 7 -11.57 8.59 4.33
C LEU A 7 -10.13 8.17 4.04
N PHE A 8 -9.65 8.47 2.84
CA PHE A 8 -8.27 8.21 2.43
C PHE A 8 -7.25 8.90 3.35
N TRP A 9 -7.37 10.22 3.54
CA TRP A 9 -6.44 10.96 4.40
C TRP A 9 -6.52 10.55 5.88
N MET A 10 -7.72 10.17 6.34
CA MET A 10 -7.90 9.62 7.68
C MET A 10 -7.07 8.32 7.86
N PHE A 11 -7.09 7.40 6.89
CA PHE A 11 -6.25 6.20 6.94
C PHE A 11 -4.75 6.55 6.90
N VAL A 12 -4.33 7.48 6.05
CA VAL A 12 -2.92 7.94 6.00
C VAL A 12 -2.46 8.45 7.37
N ILE A 13 -3.28 9.27 8.04
CA ILE A 13 -2.98 9.81 9.36
C ILE A 13 -2.92 8.70 10.42
N ILE A 14 -3.90 7.78 10.41
CA ILE A 14 -3.93 6.66 11.37
C ILE A 14 -2.68 5.79 11.23
N PHE A 15 -2.28 5.45 10.01
CA PHE A 15 -1.06 4.70 9.77
C PHE A 15 0.19 5.48 10.20
N GLY A 16 0.21 6.80 10.03
CA GLY A 16 1.25 7.67 10.59
C GLY A 16 1.35 7.57 12.11
N LEU A 17 0.21 7.58 12.81
CA LEU A 17 0.18 7.37 14.26
C LEU A 17 0.64 5.96 14.68
N ILE A 18 0.28 4.94 13.90
CA ILE A 18 0.77 3.57 14.14
C ILE A 18 2.29 3.51 13.96
N GLY A 19 2.81 4.12 12.89
CA GLY A 19 4.24 4.17 12.60
C GLY A 19 5.03 4.92 13.67
N TRP A 20 4.47 6.01 14.22
CA TRP A 20 5.03 6.71 15.38
C TRP A 20 5.28 5.75 16.54
N MET A 21 4.29 4.93 16.89
CA MET A 21 4.38 4.01 18.03
C MET A 21 5.29 2.80 17.76
N ARG A 22 5.41 2.38 16.50
CA ARG A 22 6.04 1.11 16.11
C ARG A 22 7.52 1.25 15.73
N GLY A 23 7.92 2.42 15.23
CA GLY A 23 9.29 2.73 14.85
C GLY A 23 9.62 2.45 13.38
N TRP A 24 10.56 3.21 12.83
CA TRP A 24 10.84 3.29 11.40
C TRP A 24 11.28 1.95 10.77
N ALA A 25 12.18 1.21 11.41
CA ALA A 25 12.74 -0.02 10.82
C ALA A 25 11.65 -1.07 10.57
N LYS A 26 10.64 -1.13 11.44
CA LYS A 26 9.50 -2.04 11.30
C LYS A 26 8.52 -1.58 10.23
N GLU A 27 8.31 -0.28 10.10
CA GLU A 27 7.45 0.29 9.05
C GLU A 27 8.09 0.17 7.66
N LEU A 28 9.41 0.25 7.56
CA LEU A 28 10.11 0.07 6.28
C LEU A 28 9.86 -1.32 5.66
N LEU A 29 9.86 -2.36 6.50
CA LEU A 29 9.54 -3.74 6.05
C LEU A 29 8.10 -3.85 5.54
N VAL A 30 7.16 -3.09 6.12
CA VAL A 30 5.78 -3.02 5.60
C VAL A 30 5.79 -2.37 4.22
N SER A 31 6.53 -1.28 4.01
CA SER A 31 6.65 -0.65 2.68
C SER A 31 7.12 -1.64 1.62
N PHE A 32 8.13 -2.46 1.94
CA PHE A 32 8.60 -3.51 1.03
C PHE A 32 7.56 -4.58 0.75
N SER A 33 6.75 -4.97 1.74
CA SER A 33 5.64 -5.91 1.52
C SER A 33 4.58 -5.36 0.59
N VAL A 34 4.29 -4.05 0.65
CA VAL A 34 3.37 -3.39 -0.30
C VAL A 34 3.96 -3.38 -1.70
N ILE A 35 5.23 -2.99 -1.85
CA ILE A 35 5.93 -2.98 -3.14
C ILE A 35 5.94 -4.38 -3.76
N LEU A 36 6.22 -5.42 -2.96
CA LEU A 36 6.15 -6.81 -3.38
C LEU A 36 4.73 -7.19 -3.83
N ALA A 37 3.70 -6.76 -3.11
CA ALA A 37 2.32 -7.01 -3.50
C ALA A 37 1.94 -6.36 -4.83
N LEU A 38 2.41 -5.13 -5.07
CA LEU A 38 2.20 -4.44 -6.34
C LEU A 38 2.94 -5.14 -7.48
N ALA A 39 4.20 -5.51 -7.28
CA ALA A 39 4.97 -6.27 -8.25
C ALA A 39 4.33 -7.63 -8.57
N LEU A 40 3.88 -8.36 -7.55
CA LEU A 40 3.22 -9.65 -7.71
C LEU A 40 1.89 -9.50 -8.47
N ASN A 41 1.06 -8.53 -8.11
CA ASN A 41 -0.18 -8.25 -8.83
C ASN A 41 0.07 -7.88 -10.28
N HIS A 42 1.13 -7.11 -10.52
CA HIS A 42 1.53 -6.71 -11.85
C HIS A 42 1.95 -7.92 -12.70
N VAL A 43 2.85 -8.76 -12.18
CA VAL A 43 3.29 -10.01 -12.83
C VAL A 43 2.11 -10.96 -13.04
N LEU A 44 1.24 -11.13 -12.05
CA LEU A 44 0.06 -11.96 -12.15
C LEU A 44 -0.85 -11.51 -13.30
N ARG A 45 -1.12 -10.21 -13.38
CA ARG A 45 -1.91 -9.61 -14.46
C ARG A 45 -1.22 -9.73 -15.82
N ARG A 46 0.12 -9.69 -15.89
CA ARG A 46 0.86 -9.70 -17.15
C ARG A 46 1.13 -11.10 -17.72
N TYR A 47 1.24 -12.12 -16.87
CA TYR A 47 1.70 -13.45 -17.28
C TYR A 47 0.70 -14.57 -17.04
N ILE A 48 -0.32 -14.40 -16.19
CA ILE A 48 -1.34 -15.43 -15.97
C ILE A 48 -2.52 -15.20 -16.92
N PRO A 49 -2.81 -16.09 -17.88
CA PRO A 49 -3.87 -15.89 -18.87
C PRO A 49 -5.26 -15.68 -18.24
N LEU A 50 -5.55 -16.39 -17.13
CA LEU A 50 -6.78 -16.22 -16.37
C LEU A 50 -6.94 -14.77 -15.88
N ALA A 51 -5.87 -14.15 -15.40
CA ALA A 51 -5.92 -12.77 -14.91
C ALA A 51 -5.87 -11.74 -16.04
N GLN A 52 -5.22 -12.05 -17.16
CA GLN A 52 -5.18 -11.18 -18.36
C GLN A 52 -6.55 -11.05 -19.02
N GLY A 53 -7.29 -12.15 -19.11
CA GLY A 53 -8.59 -12.21 -19.78
C GLY A 53 -9.73 -11.53 -19.04
N LEU A 54 -9.55 -11.20 -17.75
CA LEU A 54 -10.58 -10.54 -16.95
C LEU A 54 -10.64 -9.03 -17.26
N PRO A 55 -11.84 -8.45 -17.43
CA PRO A 55 -12.01 -7.00 -17.46
C PRO A 55 -11.43 -6.34 -16.20
N GLU A 56 -10.93 -5.10 -16.34
CA GLU A 56 -10.45 -4.34 -15.18
C GLU A 56 -11.57 -4.06 -14.15
N THR A 57 -12.82 -4.01 -14.61
CA THR A 57 -14.02 -3.84 -13.78
C THR A 57 -14.50 -5.13 -13.10
N ASP A 58 -13.81 -6.25 -13.29
CA ASP A 58 -14.23 -7.53 -12.71
C ASP A 58 -14.02 -7.56 -11.19
N ILE A 59 -15.09 -7.91 -10.46
CA ILE A 59 -15.09 -8.00 -9.00
C ILE A 59 -14.08 -9.05 -8.49
N SER A 60 -13.89 -10.13 -9.24
CA SER A 60 -12.94 -11.19 -8.92
C SER A 60 -11.51 -10.66 -8.96
N LEU A 61 -11.19 -9.86 -9.98
CA LEU A 61 -9.88 -9.24 -10.13
C LEU A 61 -9.61 -8.24 -9.00
N PHE A 62 -10.61 -7.44 -8.62
CA PHE A 62 -10.53 -6.56 -7.46
C PHE A 62 -10.18 -7.33 -6.19
N TRP A 63 -10.88 -8.45 -5.91
CA TRP A 63 -10.64 -9.24 -4.71
C TRP A 63 -9.27 -9.92 -4.72
N VAL A 64 -8.86 -10.52 -5.85
CA VAL A 64 -7.53 -11.12 -5.96
C VAL A 64 -6.44 -10.10 -5.65
N ARG A 65 -6.51 -8.91 -6.26
CA ARG A 65 -5.53 -7.85 -6.05
C ARG A 65 -5.49 -7.35 -4.62
N THR A 66 -6.67 -7.14 -4.03
CA THR A 66 -6.83 -6.65 -2.67
C THR A 66 -6.39 -7.69 -1.63
N ILE A 67 -6.75 -8.96 -1.81
CA ILE A 67 -6.35 -10.05 -0.90
C ILE A 67 -4.84 -10.23 -0.92
N ILE A 68 -4.20 -10.24 -2.11
CA ILE A 68 -2.75 -10.32 -2.22
C ILE A 68 -2.07 -9.17 -1.46
N LEU A 69 -2.58 -7.95 -1.63
CA LEU A 69 -2.09 -6.78 -0.90
C LEU A 69 -2.23 -6.96 0.61
N LEU A 70 -3.43 -7.28 1.10
CA LEU A 70 -3.70 -7.38 2.52
C LEU A 70 -2.90 -8.51 3.19
N VAL A 71 -2.75 -9.66 2.54
CA VAL A 71 -1.98 -10.79 3.06
C VAL A 71 -0.50 -10.43 3.16
N LEU A 72 0.08 -9.80 2.14
CA LEU A 72 1.50 -9.41 2.17
C LEU A 72 1.75 -8.29 3.17
N VAL A 73 0.88 -7.30 3.25
CA VAL A 73 0.93 -6.23 4.27
C VAL A 73 0.82 -6.82 5.68
N TYR A 74 -0.10 -7.76 5.89
CA TYR A 74 -0.23 -8.47 7.15
C TYR A 74 1.08 -9.15 7.54
N PHE A 75 1.72 -9.89 6.62
CA PHE A 75 3.02 -10.48 6.88
C PHE A 75 4.10 -9.43 7.14
N GLY A 76 4.13 -8.31 6.40
CA GLY A 76 5.03 -7.18 6.70
C GLY A 76 4.85 -6.62 8.12
N TYR A 77 3.62 -6.61 8.63
CA TYR A 77 3.35 -6.24 10.02
C TYR A 77 3.78 -7.34 11.01
N GLN A 78 3.54 -8.62 10.72
CA GLN A 78 3.81 -9.75 11.63
C GLN A 78 5.29 -10.13 11.70
N THR A 79 6.02 -10.18 10.58
CA THR A 79 7.40 -10.69 10.52
C THR A 79 8.35 -9.98 11.49
N VAL A 80 8.08 -8.72 11.81
CA VAL A 80 8.90 -7.92 12.73
C VAL A 80 8.69 -8.26 14.21
N ILE A 81 7.55 -8.88 14.56
CA ILE A 81 7.25 -9.30 15.93
C ILE A 81 8.07 -10.56 16.30
N SER A 82 8.43 -11.38 15.31
CA SER A 82 9.01 -12.72 15.55
C SER A 82 10.55 -12.78 15.54
N ILE A 83 11.28 -11.70 15.26
CA ILE A 83 12.76 -11.73 15.17
C ILE A 83 13.38 -10.82 16.26
N PRO A 84 13.82 -11.39 17.41
CA PRO A 84 14.41 -10.63 18.53
C PRO A 84 15.66 -9.82 18.17
N HIS A 85 16.43 -10.25 17.16
CA HIS A 85 17.61 -9.55 16.67
C HIS A 85 17.30 -8.19 16.00
N LEU A 86 16.05 -7.97 15.57
CA LEU A 86 15.57 -6.69 15.04
C LEU A 86 15.15 -5.71 16.15
N ALA A 87 14.77 -6.22 17.32
CA ALA A 87 14.33 -5.41 18.45
C ALA A 87 15.51 -4.79 19.22
N SER A 88 16.66 -5.45 19.28
CA SER A 88 17.79 -5.04 20.14
C SER A 88 18.58 -3.82 19.63
N ARG A 89 18.58 -3.54 18.32
CA ARG A 89 19.20 -2.33 17.74
C ARG A 89 18.31 -1.07 17.77
N ALA A 90 17.01 -1.21 18.01
CA ALA A 90 16.02 -0.12 17.95
C ALA A 90 15.78 0.59 19.30
N VAL A 91 16.61 0.36 20.32
CA VAL A 91 16.33 0.76 21.71
C VAL A 91 17.01 2.09 22.12
N ARG A 92 17.79 2.74 21.25
CA ARG A 92 18.66 3.87 21.68
C ARG A 92 18.50 5.25 21.03
N GLU A 93 17.46 5.55 20.24
CA GLU A 93 17.19 6.95 19.82
C GLU A 93 15.69 7.35 19.89
N ARG A 94 15.24 7.82 21.06
CA ARG A 94 13.81 7.85 21.44
C ARG A 94 12.89 8.83 20.71
N LEU A 95 13.41 9.83 19.99
CA LEU A 95 12.59 10.84 19.31
C LEU A 95 12.76 10.84 17.80
N GLN A 96 13.99 10.72 17.32
CA GLN A 96 14.28 10.66 15.89
C GLN A 96 13.66 9.40 15.25
N ASP A 97 13.84 8.23 15.86
CA ASP A 97 13.26 6.97 15.36
C ASP A 97 11.73 7.00 15.30
N THR A 98 11.13 7.71 16.25
CA THR A 98 9.68 7.88 16.40
C THR A 98 9.11 8.78 15.29
N LEU A 99 9.80 9.89 14.98
CA LEU A 99 9.40 10.79 13.89
C LEU A 99 9.55 10.12 12.52
N PHE A 100 10.67 9.42 12.28
CA PHE A 100 10.84 8.62 11.06
C PHE A 100 9.80 7.50 10.97
N GLY A 101 9.45 6.88 12.10
CA GLY A 101 8.35 5.93 12.19
C GLY A 101 7.03 6.55 11.74
N ALA A 102 6.70 7.77 12.18
CA ALA A 102 5.47 8.44 11.81
C ALA A 102 5.38 8.75 10.31
N ILE A 103 6.49 9.22 9.72
CA ILE A 103 6.57 9.50 8.28
C ILE A 103 6.44 8.21 7.47
N LEU A 104 7.19 7.16 7.82
CA LEU A 104 7.08 5.87 7.13
C LEU A 104 5.70 5.24 7.32
N GLY A 105 5.10 5.39 8.50
CA GLY A 105 3.72 5.01 8.74
C GLY A 105 2.76 5.73 7.78
N ALA A 106 2.87 7.05 7.63
CA ALA A 106 2.03 7.80 6.70
C ALA A 106 2.26 7.36 5.25
N ILE A 107 3.50 7.09 4.85
CA ILE A 107 3.84 6.52 3.54
C ILE A 107 3.16 5.15 3.37
N ASN A 108 3.21 4.29 4.38
CA ASN A 108 2.53 2.99 4.34
C ASN A 108 1.02 3.14 4.26
N GLY A 109 0.42 4.08 4.99
CA GLY A 109 -0.99 4.41 4.88
C GLY A 109 -1.37 4.84 3.46
N TYR A 110 -0.56 5.70 2.85
CA TYR A 110 -0.72 6.10 1.45
C TYR A 110 -0.57 4.91 0.50
N LEU A 111 0.44 4.06 0.70
CA LEU A 111 0.70 2.88 -0.13
C LEU A 111 -0.44 1.86 -0.05
N VAL A 112 -0.92 1.55 1.16
CA VAL A 112 -1.97 0.56 1.40
C VAL A 112 -3.33 1.11 1.00
N ALA A 113 -3.77 2.20 1.64
CA ALA A 113 -5.10 2.76 1.40
C ALA A 113 -5.23 3.31 -0.03
N GLY A 114 -4.17 3.88 -0.58
CA GLY A 114 -4.15 4.38 -1.95
C GLY A 114 -4.25 3.25 -2.97
N THR A 115 -3.59 2.11 -2.73
CA THR A 115 -3.72 0.93 -3.60
C THR A 115 -5.13 0.35 -3.56
N VAL A 116 -5.72 0.18 -2.37
CA VAL A 116 -7.09 -0.32 -2.23
C VAL A 116 -8.09 0.62 -2.92
N LEU A 117 -7.93 1.93 -2.70
CA LEU A 117 -8.78 2.93 -3.32
C LEU A 117 -8.65 2.94 -4.85
N PHE A 118 -7.43 2.80 -5.37
CA PHE A 118 -7.18 2.72 -6.80
C PHE A 118 -7.83 1.48 -7.43
N TYR A 119 -7.74 0.32 -6.77
CA TYR A 119 -8.44 -0.89 -7.23
C TYR A 119 -9.96 -0.71 -7.20
N MET A 120 -10.51 -0.05 -6.18
CA MET A 120 -11.94 0.27 -6.13
C MET A 120 -12.38 1.19 -7.28
N HIS A 121 -11.55 2.19 -7.62
CA HIS A 121 -11.83 3.12 -8.70
C HIS A 121 -11.80 2.43 -10.08
N ILE A 122 -10.78 1.60 -10.34
CA ILE A 122 -10.68 0.84 -11.60
C ILE A 122 -11.81 -0.18 -11.71
N ALA A 123 -12.28 -0.73 -10.59
CA ALA A 123 -13.43 -1.62 -10.55
C ALA A 123 -14.78 -0.92 -10.79
N ASP A 124 -14.78 0.41 -10.97
CA ASP A 124 -15.96 1.28 -11.08
C ASP A 124 -16.92 1.16 -9.88
N TYR A 125 -16.37 1.11 -8.66
CA TYR A 125 -17.14 1.15 -7.41
C TYR A 125 -18.22 0.05 -7.30
N PRO A 126 -17.87 -1.24 -7.40
CA PRO A 126 -18.84 -2.34 -7.43
C PRO A 126 -19.62 -2.53 -6.11
N PHE A 127 -19.23 -1.84 -5.03
CA PHE A 127 -19.85 -1.90 -3.71
C PHE A 127 -20.45 -0.54 -3.32
N GLU A 128 -21.41 -0.05 -4.11
CA GLU A 128 -22.01 1.29 -3.92
C GLU A 128 -22.60 1.52 -2.53
N ASN A 129 -23.07 0.46 -1.86
CA ASN A 129 -23.59 0.52 -0.48
C ASN A 129 -22.52 0.88 0.56
N VAL A 130 -21.23 0.65 0.25
CA VAL A 130 -20.10 0.90 1.16
C VAL A 130 -19.30 2.11 0.68
N ILE A 131 -18.91 2.13 -0.59
CA ILE A 131 -18.19 3.23 -1.23
C ILE A 131 -18.86 3.48 -2.58
N SER A 132 -19.58 4.59 -2.67
CA SER A 132 -20.20 5.03 -3.92
C SER A 132 -19.26 5.93 -4.73
N LYS A 133 -19.50 5.93 -6.04
CA LYS A 133 -18.84 6.86 -6.95
C LYS A 133 -19.16 8.31 -6.53
N PRO A 134 -18.18 9.23 -6.55
CA PRO A 134 -18.43 10.64 -6.28
C PRO A 134 -19.50 11.22 -7.23
N ALA A 135 -20.62 11.69 -6.68
CA ALA A 135 -21.72 12.27 -7.46
C ALA A 135 -21.50 13.74 -7.83
N ASP A 136 -20.75 14.48 -6.99
CA ASP A 136 -20.39 15.87 -7.24
C ASP A 136 -19.28 15.96 -8.31
N PRO A 137 -19.47 16.71 -9.41
CA PRO A 137 -18.47 16.89 -10.45
C PRO A 137 -17.11 17.38 -9.94
N THR A 138 -17.11 18.26 -8.94
CA THR A 138 -15.87 18.82 -8.37
C THR A 138 -15.07 17.76 -7.60
N LEU A 139 -15.78 16.95 -6.82
CA LEU A 139 -15.21 15.83 -6.07
C LEU A 139 -14.71 14.73 -7.02
N LEU A 140 -15.48 14.43 -8.07
CA LEU A 140 -15.09 13.46 -9.09
C LEU A 140 -13.78 13.88 -9.78
N GLN A 141 -13.64 15.15 -10.16
CA GLN A 141 -12.40 15.66 -10.74
C GLN A 141 -11.22 15.54 -9.76
N THR A 142 -11.45 15.84 -8.48
CA THR A 142 -10.42 15.70 -7.43
C THR A 142 -9.96 14.26 -7.28
N VAL A 143 -10.92 13.32 -7.22
CA VAL A 143 -10.61 11.89 -7.13
C VAL A 143 -9.85 11.42 -8.36
N ASN A 144 -10.25 11.82 -9.57
CA ASN A 144 -9.55 11.47 -10.81
C ASN A 144 -8.10 12.00 -10.82
N GLN A 145 -7.87 13.22 -10.33
CA GLN A 145 -6.52 13.76 -10.18
C GLN A 145 -5.70 12.98 -9.15
N MET A 146 -6.31 12.58 -8.02
CA MET A 146 -5.65 11.74 -7.02
C MET A 146 -5.23 10.39 -7.61
N MET A 147 -6.04 9.77 -8.47
CA MET A 147 -5.76 8.46 -9.07
C MET A 147 -4.47 8.45 -9.91
N LEU A 148 -4.08 9.59 -10.49
CA LEU A 148 -2.82 9.73 -11.23
C LEU A 148 -1.58 9.53 -10.35
N TYR A 149 -1.72 9.85 -9.07
CA TYR A 149 -0.66 9.73 -8.08
C TYR A 149 -0.96 8.63 -7.07
N MET A 150 -1.74 7.60 -7.43
CA MET A 150 -1.92 6.44 -6.56
C MET A 150 -0.80 5.42 -6.75
N PRO A 151 -0.41 4.65 -5.71
CA PRO A 151 0.77 3.79 -5.74
C PRO A 151 0.85 2.82 -6.93
N PRO A 152 -0.24 2.14 -7.35
CA PRO A 152 -0.17 1.23 -8.50
C PRO A 152 0.14 1.94 -9.82
N GLN A 153 -0.42 3.14 -10.00
CA GLN A 153 -0.19 3.98 -11.19
C GLN A 153 1.18 4.65 -11.16
N LEU A 154 1.59 5.14 -9.98
CA LEU A 154 2.87 5.83 -9.78
C LEU A 154 4.06 4.90 -9.98
N LEU A 155 3.97 3.66 -9.47
CA LEU A 155 5.04 2.67 -9.64
C LEU A 155 5.01 2.08 -11.05
N GLY A 156 3.83 1.65 -11.53
CA GLY A 156 3.59 1.24 -12.92
C GLY A 156 4.67 0.33 -13.55
N GLU A 157 4.67 0.24 -14.88
CA GLU A 157 5.84 -0.28 -15.62
C GLU A 157 6.68 0.87 -16.17
N PRO A 158 8.02 0.81 -16.06
CA PRO A 158 8.83 -0.25 -15.45
C PRO A 158 9.11 -0.02 -13.95
N GLY A 159 8.58 1.05 -13.34
CA GLY A 159 8.99 1.51 -12.01
C GLY A 159 8.75 0.49 -10.89
N VAL A 160 7.72 -0.36 -10.99
CA VAL A 160 7.47 -1.43 -10.00
C VAL A 160 8.61 -2.45 -9.94
N TYR A 161 9.26 -2.75 -11.07
CA TYR A 161 10.40 -3.66 -11.12
C TYR A 161 11.65 -3.06 -10.46
N PHE A 162 11.89 -1.76 -10.69
CA PHE A 162 12.97 -1.06 -10.00
C PHE A 162 12.72 -0.99 -8.50
N ALA A 163 11.50 -0.67 -8.08
CA ALA A 163 11.13 -0.57 -6.68
C ALA A 163 11.34 -1.91 -5.94
N ILE A 164 10.93 -3.03 -6.53
CA ILE A 164 11.11 -4.34 -5.90
C ILE A 164 12.59 -4.76 -5.85
N ILE A 165 13.37 -4.47 -6.90
CA ILE A 165 14.83 -4.73 -6.90
C ILE A 165 15.51 -3.91 -5.81
N ILE A 166 15.19 -2.63 -5.68
CA ILE A 166 15.74 -1.76 -4.63
C ILE A 166 15.36 -2.29 -3.25
N ALA A 167 14.10 -2.69 -3.04
CA ALA A 167 13.65 -3.29 -1.80
C ALA A 167 14.44 -4.56 -1.45
N PHE A 168 14.67 -5.46 -2.43
CA PHE A 168 15.47 -6.66 -2.22
C PHE A 168 16.94 -6.35 -1.94
N VAL A 169 17.58 -5.45 -2.69
CA VAL A 169 18.97 -5.03 -2.44
C VAL A 169 19.11 -4.46 -1.03
N PHE A 170 18.18 -3.62 -0.61
CA PHE A 170 18.18 -3.08 0.75
C PHE A 170 18.11 -4.19 1.79
N VAL A 171 17.19 -5.15 1.62
CA VAL A 171 17.05 -6.28 2.54
C VAL A 171 18.33 -7.11 2.60
N LEU A 172 18.96 -7.39 1.45
CA LEU A 172 20.24 -8.12 1.41
C LEU A 172 21.34 -7.38 2.16
N VAL A 173 21.53 -6.07 1.91
CA VAL A 173 22.61 -5.29 2.52
C VAL A 173 22.43 -5.10 4.03
N VAL A 174 21.19 -4.96 4.50
CA VAL A 174 20.90 -4.65 5.89
C VAL A 174 20.80 -5.90 6.76
N TYR A 175 20.39 -7.03 6.19
CA TYR A 175 20.06 -8.24 6.95
C TYR A 175 20.94 -9.46 6.68
N ILE A 176 21.75 -9.48 5.61
CA ILE A 176 22.69 -10.57 5.30
C ILE A 176 24.12 -10.04 5.45
#